data_AF-A0A371FWN6-F1
#
_entry.id   AF-A0A371FWN6-F1
#
_cell.length_a   1.000
_cell.length_b   1.000
_cell.length_c   1.000
_cell.angle_alpha   90.00
_cell.angle_beta   90.00
_cell.angle_gamma   90.00
#
_symmetry.space_group_name_H-M   'P 1'
#
loop_
_entity.id
_entity.type
_entity.pdbx_description
1 polymer ?
#
loop_
_entity_poly.entity_id
_entity_poly.type
_entity_poly.pdbx_seq_one_letter_code
_entity_poly.pdbx_strand_id
1 'polypeptide(L)'
;MVASTLSYARFSKLVVFLSSLHLLIPLNIMEFLNTNIATFLMNRAPTFTLEKKSPIEILFLVVFFPWLTSYPTNKLQTRSKPFVFLGYSLTQSAYLYFNPTDTMLFTSRHVECVKDVFPYSILFQI
;
A
#
# COMPACT_ATOMS: atom_id res chain seq x y z
N MET A 1 2.07 -12.49 40.80
CA MET A 1 2.65 -11.23 40.27
C MET A 1 4.17 -11.39 40.03
N VAL A 2 4.62 -12.37 39.23
CA VAL A 2 6.08 -12.60 38.97
C VAL A 2 6.38 -13.07 37.53
N ALA A 3 5.42 -13.10 36.60
CA ALA A 3 5.65 -13.67 35.26
C ALA A 3 6.09 -12.67 34.16
N SER A 4 6.12 -11.36 34.43
CA SER A 4 6.36 -10.33 33.40
C SER A 4 7.81 -9.89 33.24
N THR A 5 8.73 -10.26 34.15
CA THR A 5 10.11 -9.78 34.14
C THR A 5 11.02 -10.58 33.20
N LEU A 6 10.72 -11.86 32.93
CA LEU A 6 11.55 -12.72 32.08
C LEU A 6 11.44 -12.39 30.58
N SER A 7 10.30 -11.83 30.14
CA SER A 7 10.07 -11.43 28.75
C SER A 7 10.88 -10.20 28.37
N TYR A 8 10.95 -9.20 29.26
CA TYR A 8 11.68 -7.95 29.04
C TYR A 8 13.20 -8.15 28.92
N ALA A 9 13.76 -9.07 29.70
CA ALA A 9 15.19 -9.42 29.65
C ALA A 9 15.58 -10.13 28.33
N ARG A 10 14.63 -10.79 27.65
CA ARG A 10 14.84 -11.47 26.37
C ARG A 10 14.81 -10.48 25.20
N PHE A 11 13.94 -9.46 25.28
CA PHE A 11 13.92 -8.33 24.36
C PHE A 11 15.16 -7.45 24.50
N SER A 12 15.66 -7.19 25.72
CA SER A 12 16.84 -6.33 25.89
C SER A 12 18.11 -6.95 25.29
N LYS A 13 18.31 -8.27 25.42
CA LYS A 13 19.45 -8.96 24.79
C LYS A 13 19.36 -8.95 23.26
N LEU A 14 18.17 -9.02 22.68
CA LEU A 14 17.96 -8.98 21.23
C LEU A 14 18.17 -7.57 20.66
N VAL A 15 17.71 -6.55 21.37
CA VAL A 15 17.96 -5.13 21.05
C VAL A 15 19.45 -4.78 21.18
N VAL A 16 20.12 -5.28 22.23
CA VAL A 16 21.56 -5.11 22.42
C VAL A 16 22.35 -5.86 21.33
N PHE A 17 21.96 -7.09 20.97
CA PHE A 17 22.58 -7.85 19.89
C PHE A 17 22.40 -7.17 18.51
N LEU A 18 21.22 -6.60 18.24
CA LEU A 18 20.97 -5.75 17.07
C LEU A 18 21.81 -4.47 17.09
N SER A 19 22.05 -3.87 18.26
CA SER A 19 22.93 -2.70 18.41
C SER A 19 24.41 -3.03 18.22
N SER A 20 24.85 -4.24 18.57
CA SER A 20 26.24 -4.70 18.33
C SER A 20 26.53 -4.97 16.85
N LEU A 21 25.50 -5.30 16.06
CA LEU A 21 25.57 -5.49 14.61
C LEU A 21 25.62 -4.15 13.84
N HIS A 22 25.23 -3.05 14.49
CA HIS A 22 25.26 -1.68 13.94
C HIS A 22 26.67 -1.22 13.51
N LEU A 23 27.72 -1.81 14.07
CA LEU A 23 29.11 -1.38 13.85
C LEU A 23 29.73 -1.93 12.56
N LEU A 24 29.19 -3.02 12.00
CA LEU A 24 29.78 -3.75 10.87
C LEU A 24 29.16 -3.40 9.52
N ILE A 25 28.01 -2.71 9.52
CA ILE A 25 27.25 -2.41 8.31
C ILE A 25 27.31 -0.89 8.09
N PRO A 26 27.68 -0.42 6.89
CA PRO A 26 27.74 1.01 6.61
C PRO A 26 26.36 1.67 6.79
N LEU A 27 26.35 2.89 7.32
CA LEU A 27 25.15 3.62 7.75
C LEU A 27 24.02 3.62 6.69
N ASN A 28 24.37 3.82 5.41
CA ASN A 28 23.41 3.83 4.30
C ASN A 28 22.64 2.51 4.12
N ILE A 29 23.30 1.36 4.36
CA ILE A 29 22.67 0.05 4.24
C ILE A 29 21.73 -0.20 5.43
N MET A 30 22.11 0.25 6.63
CA MET A 30 21.24 0.14 7.81
C MET A 30 20.02 1.04 7.73
N GLU A 31 20.16 2.27 7.23
CA GLU A 31 19.01 3.15 6.99
C GLU A 31 18.03 2.53 5.99
N PHE A 32 18.54 1.94 4.91
CA PHE A 32 17.72 1.20 3.95
C PHE A 32 17.02 -0.02 4.57
N LEU A 33 17.74 -0.83 5.35
CA LEU A 33 17.15 -2.00 6.01
C LEU A 33 16.09 -1.59 7.04
N ASN A 34 16.38 -0.59 7.87
CA ASN A 34 15.46 -0.11 8.90
C ASN A 34 14.19 0.49 8.29
N THR A 35 14.31 1.28 7.22
CA THR A 35 13.15 1.86 6.53
C THR A 35 12.28 0.79 5.85
N ASN A 36 12.87 -0.21 5.21
CA ASN A 36 12.12 -1.32 4.62
C ASN A 36 11.42 -2.20 5.67
N ILE A 37 12.11 -2.50 6.78
CA ILE A 37 11.50 -3.27 7.87
C ILE A 37 10.38 -2.47 8.52
N ALA A 38 10.58 -1.17 8.78
CA ALA A 38 9.56 -0.31 9.37
C ALA A 38 8.33 -0.17 8.46
N THR A 39 8.51 0.09 7.17
CA THR A 39 7.40 0.18 6.21
C THR A 39 6.67 -1.15 6.06
N PHE A 40 7.40 -2.27 6.02
CA PHE A 40 6.80 -3.61 5.99
C PHE A 40 5.91 -3.88 7.21
N LEU A 41 6.41 -3.57 8.41
CA LEU A 41 5.66 -3.74 9.65
C LEU A 41 4.46 -2.81 9.72
N MET A 42 4.62 -1.53 9.38
CA MET A 42 3.52 -0.56 9.38
C MET A 42 2.43 -0.95 8.39
N ASN A 43 2.78 -1.43 7.20
CA ASN A 43 1.81 -1.84 6.18
C ASN A 43 1.04 -3.12 6.56
N ARG A 44 1.57 -3.95 7.47
CA ARG A 44 0.97 -5.21 7.91
C ARG A 44 0.35 -5.15 9.31
N ALA A 45 0.61 -4.11 10.09
CA ALA A 45 0.04 -3.96 11.42
C ALA A 45 -1.46 -3.62 11.33
N PRO A 46 -2.33 -4.32 12.08
CA PRO A 46 -3.74 -3.96 12.16
C PRO A 46 -3.89 -2.63 12.91
N THR A 47 -4.73 -1.74 12.40
CA THR A 47 -4.96 -0.42 13.02
C THR A 47 -6.43 -0.23 13.38
N PHE A 48 -6.70 0.43 14.51
CA PHE A 48 -8.07 0.63 14.99
C PHE A 48 -8.89 1.55 14.07
N THR A 49 -8.24 2.50 13.41
CA THR A 49 -8.87 3.41 12.42
C THR A 49 -9.36 2.69 11.17
N LEU A 50 -8.77 1.52 10.86
CA LEU A 50 -9.12 0.68 9.72
C LEU A 50 -9.90 -0.58 10.17
N GLU A 51 -10.64 -0.51 11.27
CA GLU A 51 -11.45 -1.63 11.79
C GLU A 51 -10.62 -2.90 12.11
N LYS A 52 -9.36 -2.73 12.52
CA LYS A 52 -8.39 -3.81 12.74
C LYS A 52 -7.95 -4.54 11.46
N LYS A 53 -8.20 -3.98 10.28
CA LYS A 53 -7.58 -4.43 9.02
C LYS A 53 -6.18 -3.81 8.88
N SER A 54 -5.30 -4.49 8.15
CA SER A 54 -3.99 -3.93 7.82
C SER A 54 -4.08 -2.98 6.60
N PRO A 55 -3.23 -1.94 6.51
CA PRO A 55 -3.21 -1.04 5.36
C PRO A 55 -3.10 -1.76 4.02
N ILE A 56 -2.30 -2.83 3.96
CA ILE A 56 -2.10 -3.62 2.75
C ILE A 56 -3.38 -4.39 2.34
N GLU A 57 -4.13 -4.93 3.30
CA GLU A 57 -5.41 -5.61 3.03
C GLU A 57 -6.41 -4.64 2.38
N ILE A 58 -6.51 -3.43 2.91
CA ILE A 58 -7.43 -2.43 2.36
C ILE A 58 -7.00 -2.01 0.96
N LEU A 59 -5.70 -1.82 0.70
CA LEU A 59 -5.22 -1.43 -0.61
C LEU A 59 -5.57 -2.46 -1.70
N PHE A 60 -5.48 -3.77 -1.40
CA PHE A 60 -5.77 -4.84 -2.37
C PHE A 60 -7.26 -5.14 -2.55
N LEU A 61 -8.10 -4.76 -1.59
CA LEU A 61 -9.54 -4.99 -1.64
C LEU A 61 -10.32 -3.83 -2.29
N VAL A 62 -9.64 -2.73 -2.62
CA VAL A 62 -10.24 -1.49 -3.14
C VAL A 62 -10.20 -1.44 -4.66
N VAL A 63 -11.30 -0.95 -5.25
CA VAL A 63 -11.32 -0.47 -6.64
C VAL A 63 -11.14 1.04 -6.68
N PHE A 64 -10.31 1.49 -7.62
CA PHE A 64 -10.01 2.90 -7.81
C PHE A 64 -10.68 3.43 -9.09
N PHE A 65 -11.32 4.59 -8.98
CA PHE A 65 -11.99 5.28 -10.07
C PHE A 65 -11.24 6.58 -10.39
N PRO A 66 -10.21 6.54 -11.26
CA PRO A 66 -9.57 7.74 -11.73
C PRO A 66 -10.53 8.57 -12.58
N TRP A 67 -10.39 9.90 -12.47
CA TRP A 67 -11.03 10.82 -13.40
C TRP A 67 -10.35 10.71 -14.77
N LEU A 68 -11.10 10.26 -15.78
CA LEU A 68 -10.70 10.22 -17.19
C LEU A 68 -11.00 11.58 -17.85
N THR A 69 -10.00 12.22 -18.47
CA THR A 69 -10.15 13.49 -19.21
C THR A 69 -9.25 13.45 -20.45
N SER A 70 -9.63 13.98 -21.62
CA SER A 70 -10.34 15.25 -21.86
C SER A 70 -11.39 15.16 -22.99
N TYR A 71 -12.60 15.67 -22.71
CA TYR A 71 -13.79 15.75 -23.58
C TYR A 71 -14.55 14.45 -23.86
N PRO A 72 -15.50 14.06 -22.99
CA PRO A 72 -16.51 13.10 -23.38
C PRO A 72 -17.33 13.65 -24.55
N THR A 73 -17.76 12.77 -25.46
CA THR A 73 -18.56 13.17 -26.64
C THR A 73 -19.94 13.71 -26.24
N ASN A 74 -20.42 13.37 -25.04
CA ASN A 74 -21.67 13.85 -24.46
C ASN A 74 -21.51 14.16 -22.96
N LYS A 75 -22.26 15.15 -22.45
CA LYS A 75 -22.32 15.53 -21.03
C LYS A 75 -22.72 14.37 -20.09
N LEU A 76 -23.51 13.40 -20.59
CA LEU A 76 -23.98 12.25 -19.81
C LEU A 76 -23.03 11.05 -19.79
N GLN A 77 -21.93 11.10 -20.54
CA GLN A 77 -20.99 9.99 -20.58
C GLN A 77 -20.20 9.91 -19.26
N THR A 78 -19.99 8.69 -18.76
CA THR A 78 -19.23 8.43 -17.54
C THR A 78 -17.81 8.94 -17.67
N ARG A 79 -17.37 9.75 -16.69
CA ARG A 79 -16.03 10.38 -16.66
C ARG A 79 -15.01 9.61 -15.84
N SER A 80 -15.40 8.45 -15.31
CA SER A 80 -14.54 7.56 -14.55
C SER A 80 -14.84 6.12 -14.96
N LYS A 81 -13.84 5.26 -14.87
CA LYS A 81 -13.97 3.81 -15.10
C LYS A 81 -13.25 3.13 -13.92
N PRO A 82 -13.65 1.92 -13.51
CA PRO A 82 -12.92 1.17 -12.50
C PRO A 82 -11.54 0.76 -13.03
N PHE A 83 -10.51 0.82 -12.18
CA PHE A 83 -9.17 0.34 -12.45
C PHE A 83 -8.55 -0.34 -11.22
N VAL A 84 -7.58 -1.22 -11.48
CA VAL A 84 -6.70 -1.79 -10.45
C VAL A 84 -5.53 -0.85 -10.20
N PHE A 85 -5.24 -0.58 -8.93
CA PHE A 85 -4.02 0.12 -8.54
C PHE A 85 -2.80 -0.77 -8.76
N LEU A 86 -1.81 -0.28 -9.51
CA LEU A 86 -0.60 -1.04 -9.83
C LEU A 86 0.65 -0.44 -9.17
N GLY A 87 0.62 0.87 -8.88
CA GLY A 87 1.71 1.53 -8.17
C GLY A 87 1.78 3.02 -8.45
N TYR A 88 2.99 3.56 -8.35
CA TYR A 88 3.28 4.96 -8.59
C TYR A 88 4.00 5.13 -9.93
N SER A 89 3.74 6.22 -10.63
CA SER A 89 4.46 6.55 -11.86
C SER A 89 5.91 6.96 -11.53
N LEU A 90 6.87 6.51 -12.35
CA LEU A 90 8.29 6.84 -12.16
C LEU A 90 8.64 8.27 -12.59
N THR A 91 7.89 8.82 -13.54
CA THR A 91 8.18 10.11 -14.19
C THR A 91 7.41 11.29 -13.61
N GLN A 92 6.30 11.03 -12.91
CA GLN A 92 5.37 12.06 -12.47
C GLN A 92 4.76 11.67 -11.13
N SER A 93 4.39 12.66 -10.33
CA SER A 93 3.69 12.46 -9.05
C SER A 93 2.23 12.07 -9.29
N ALA A 94 2.00 10.90 -9.86
CA ALA A 94 0.70 10.34 -10.17
C ALA A 94 0.68 8.83 -9.88
N TYR A 95 -0.52 8.32 -9.64
CA TYR A 95 -0.74 6.89 -9.46
C TYR A 95 -0.91 6.21 -10.80
N LEU A 96 -0.48 4.95 -10.88
CA LEU A 96 -0.53 4.11 -12.07
C LEU A 96 -1.58 3.02 -11.89
N TYR A 97 -2.45 2.92 -12.88
CA TYR A 97 -3.66 2.13 -12.87
C TYR A 97 -3.71 1.22 -14.08
N PHE A 98 -4.24 0.02 -13.92
CA PHE A 98 -4.41 -0.95 -14.99
C PHE A 98 -5.87 -1.32 -15.16
N ASN A 99 -6.30 -1.35 -16.42
CA ASN A 99 -7.62 -1.82 -16.81
C ASN A 99 -7.45 -3.10 -17.65
N PRO A 100 -7.92 -4.24 -17.15
CA PRO A 100 -7.77 -5.52 -17.85
C PRO A 100 -8.62 -5.62 -19.11
N THR A 101 -9.72 -4.86 -19.23
CA THR A 101 -10.59 -4.87 -20.42
C THR A 101 -9.88 -4.28 -21.64
N ASP A 102 -9.20 -3.15 -21.46
CA ASP A 102 -8.54 -2.43 -22.55
C ASP A 102 -7.04 -2.74 -22.63
N THR A 103 -6.53 -3.55 -21.67
CA THR A 103 -5.10 -3.85 -21.49
C THR A 103 -4.20 -2.60 -21.45
N MET A 104 -4.76 -1.47 -20.99
CA MET A 104 -4.11 -0.16 -21.04
C MET A 104 -3.78 0.34 -19.64
N LEU A 105 -2.62 0.98 -19.53
CA LEU A 105 -2.18 1.67 -18.31
C LEU A 105 -2.63 3.12 -18.34
N PHE A 106 -3.19 3.57 -17.22
CA PHE A 106 -3.60 4.94 -17.00
C PHE A 106 -2.83 5.55 -15.84
N THR A 107 -2.61 6.86 -15.92
CA THR A 107 -2.01 7.62 -14.81
C THR A 107 -2.93 8.75 -14.41
N SER A 108 -3.17 8.91 -13.11
CA SER A 108 -4.01 9.98 -12.59
C SER A 108 -3.62 10.37 -11.17
N ARG A 109 -3.82 11.66 -10.85
CA ARG A 109 -3.63 12.22 -9.50
C ARG A 109 -4.92 12.24 -8.69
N HIS A 110 -6.05 12.42 -9.36
CA HIS A 110 -7.37 12.53 -8.74
C HIS A 110 -8.13 11.23 -8.96
N VAL A 111 -8.31 10.49 -7.87
CA VAL A 111 -8.93 9.17 -7.86
C VAL A 111 -9.84 9.06 -6.65
N GLU A 112 -11.02 8.51 -6.88
CA GLU A 112 -11.91 8.08 -5.81
C GLU A 112 -11.70 6.59 -5.51
N CYS A 113 -11.63 6.26 -4.23
CA CYS A 113 -11.37 4.92 -3.72
C CYS A 113 -12.67 4.35 -3.16
N VAL A 114 -13.12 3.21 -3.68
CA VAL A 114 -14.31 2.49 -3.21
C VAL A 114 -13.86 1.23 -2.50
N LYS A 115 -14.11 1.17 -1.18
CA LYS A 115 -13.57 0.13 -0.28
C LYS A 115 -14.35 -1.17 -0.25
N ASP A 116 -15.60 -1.14 -0.69
CA ASP A 116 -16.54 -2.26 -0.49
C ASP A 116 -16.66 -3.16 -1.72
N VAL A 117 -15.84 -2.94 -2.75
CA VAL A 117 -15.93 -3.72 -3.98
C VAL A 117 -14.59 -4.32 -4.36
N PHE A 118 -14.58 -5.64 -4.51
CA PHE A 118 -13.39 -6.39 -4.89
C PHE A 118 -13.10 -6.20 -6.39
N PRO A 119 -11.87 -5.84 -6.80
CA PRO A 119 -11.54 -5.53 -8.19
C PRO A 119 -11.86 -6.65 -9.17
N TYR A 120 -11.70 -7.91 -8.78
CA TYR A 120 -12.00 -9.02 -9.68
C TYR A 120 -13.48 -9.15 -10.04
N SER A 121 -14.38 -8.74 -9.14
CA SER A 121 -15.83 -8.82 -9.37
C SER A 121 -16.31 -7.86 -10.47
N ILE A 122 -15.65 -6.70 -10.60
CA ILE A 122 -16.01 -5.68 -11.60
C ILE A 122 -15.17 -5.83 -12.88
N LEU A 123 -13.86 -6.07 -12.73
CA LEU A 123 -12.91 -5.88 -13.83
C LEU A 123 -12.64 -7.14 -14.65
N PHE A 124 -12.92 -8.33 -14.10
CA PHE A 124 -12.61 -9.62 -14.73
C PHE A 124 -13.86 -10.48 -14.92
N GLN A 125 -14.97 -9.88 -15.37
CA GLN A 125 -16.12 -10.65 -15.86
C GLN A 125 -15.74 -11.29 -17.20
N ILE A 126 -15.37 -12.57 -17.16
CA ILE A 126 -15.28 -13.46 -18.33
C ILE A 126 -16.62 -14.13 -18.51
#